data_AF-A0A7S2B7R4-F1
#
_entry.id   AF-A0A7S2B7R4-F1
#
_cell.length_a   1.000
_cell.length_b   1.000
_cell.length_c   1.000
_cell.angle_alpha   90.00
_cell.angle_beta   90.00
_cell.angle_gamma   90.00
#
_symmetry.space_group_name_H-M   'P 1'
#
loop_
_entity.id
_entity.type
_entity.pdbx_description
1 polymer ?
#
loop_
_entity_poly.entity_id
_entity_poly.type
_entity_poly.pdbx_seq_one_letter_code
_entity_poly.pdbx_strand_id
1 'polypeptide(L)'
;GGKSLLALYCTPTKPGHSRLIGTTVTCPNDDGTMPGGFGPMAKMASIIPTFFMHIFGTAFINQDGVFLHHQEQNMAEQYRLRGEDWHKSCYLPTKVDKMNVAFRRWMDKHGAKSEDVGSRVPYEPEAPPLPPRMSDEELFDVYHSHTKNCTACSAASKNLAKARITFYIASAALAIAGAAVWAVAASSSPYSAASAFYKKCTFGSVLWIFSALSAFMGTVAANLREKLHYFPYSHQDNN
;
A
#
# COMPACT_ATOMS: atom_id res chain seq x y z
N GLY A 1 19.30 20.54 16.28
CA GLY A 1 19.04 19.49 15.27
C GLY A 1 17.60 19.06 15.41
N GLY A 2 16.88 18.93 14.31
CA GLY A 2 15.44 18.73 14.38
C GLY A 2 15.04 17.35 14.89
N LYS A 3 13.90 17.28 15.58
CA LYS A 3 13.48 16.11 16.38
C LYS A 3 12.30 15.41 15.71
N SER A 4 12.41 14.11 15.49
CA SER A 4 11.31 13.27 15.02
C SER A 4 11.19 12.03 15.90
N LEU A 5 9.95 11.65 16.21
CA LEU A 5 9.59 10.47 16.99
C LEU A 5 8.72 9.57 16.11
N LEU A 6 9.22 8.39 15.76
CA LEU A 6 8.42 7.31 15.20
C LEU A 6 7.92 6.43 16.34
N ALA A 7 6.62 6.41 16.56
CA ALA A 7 5.98 5.50 17.51
C ALA A 7 5.26 4.38 16.73
N LEU A 8 5.65 3.14 16.99
CA LEU A 8 5.05 1.94 16.42
C LEU A 8 4.50 1.07 17.55
N TYR A 9 3.21 0.80 17.52
CA TYR A 9 2.53 -0.09 18.46
C TYR A 9 1.99 -1.30 17.70
N CYS A 10 2.38 -2.49 18.11
CA CYS A 10 1.83 -3.75 17.62
C CYS A 10 1.04 -4.41 18.76
N THR A 11 -0.29 -4.39 18.66
CA THR A 11 -1.17 -4.91 19.72
C THR A 11 -1.82 -6.22 19.27
N PRO A 12 -1.59 -7.35 19.95
CA PRO A 12 -2.27 -8.60 19.65
C PRO A 12 -3.78 -8.44 19.91
N THR A 13 -4.61 -8.90 18.98
CA THR A 13 -6.09 -8.78 19.08
C THR A 13 -6.76 -10.12 19.32
N LYS A 14 -6.25 -11.16 18.63
CA LYS A 14 -6.58 -12.57 18.79
C LYS A 14 -5.38 -13.39 18.25
N PRO A 15 -5.28 -14.69 18.52
CA PRO A 15 -4.20 -15.52 17.97
C PRO A 15 -4.08 -15.37 16.44
N GLY A 16 -2.84 -15.23 15.95
CA GLY A 16 -2.54 -14.98 14.55
C GLY A 16 -2.89 -13.58 14.02
N HIS A 17 -3.32 -12.64 14.88
CA HIS A 17 -3.72 -11.31 14.44
C HIS A 17 -3.20 -10.22 15.37
N SER A 18 -2.47 -9.28 14.77
CA SER A 18 -2.02 -8.05 15.43
C SER A 18 -2.58 -6.82 14.74
N ARG A 19 -2.76 -5.74 15.51
CA ARG A 19 -3.04 -4.41 14.99
C ARG A 19 -1.78 -3.58 15.09
N LEU A 20 -1.26 -3.15 13.95
CA LEU A 20 -0.16 -2.21 13.87
C LEU A 20 -0.69 -0.78 13.81
N ILE A 21 -0.20 0.08 14.70
CA ILE A 21 -0.50 1.51 14.74
C ILE A 21 0.84 2.24 14.70
N GLY A 22 1.07 2.99 13.62
CA GLY A 22 2.28 3.79 13.45
C GLY A 22 1.94 5.28 13.37
N THR A 23 2.70 6.10 14.08
CA THR A 23 2.64 7.56 13.93
C THR A 23 4.05 8.15 13.96
N THR A 24 4.28 9.15 13.12
CA THR A 24 5.51 9.93 13.14
C THR A 24 5.17 11.34 13.58
N VAL A 25 5.73 11.75 14.72
CA VAL A 25 5.61 13.11 15.25
C VAL A 25 6.92 13.83 14.99
N THR A 26 6.89 14.80 14.08
CA THR A 26 8.05 15.64 13.80
C THR A 26 7.83 17.00 14.46
N CYS A 27 8.73 17.38 15.37
CA CYS A 27 8.68 18.67 16.05
C CYS A 27 9.41 19.73 15.20
N PRO A 28 8.87 20.95 15.06
CA PRO A 28 9.61 22.06 14.49
C PRO A 28 10.94 22.29 15.21
N ASN A 29 11.93 22.80 14.49
CA ASN A 29 13.14 23.36 15.04
C ASN A 29 12.83 24.61 15.88
N ASP A 30 13.80 25.07 16.65
CA ASP A 30 13.67 26.24 17.53
C ASP A 30 13.34 27.55 16.75
N ASP A 31 13.65 27.59 15.45
CA ASP A 31 13.32 28.69 14.53
C ASP A 31 11.94 28.55 13.84
N GLY A 32 11.15 27.54 14.23
CA GLY A 32 9.84 27.24 13.65
C GLY A 32 9.87 26.51 12.32
N THR A 33 11.05 26.22 11.76
CA THR A 33 11.18 25.43 10.52
C THR A 33 11.10 23.93 10.79
N MET A 34 10.64 23.13 9.82
CA MET A 34 10.65 21.67 10.01
C MET A 34 12.08 21.09 9.89
N PRO A 35 12.45 20.11 10.74
CA PRO A 35 13.73 19.39 10.73
C PRO A 35 14.21 18.89 9.35
N GLY A 36 15.45 19.23 8.96
CA GLY A 36 16.27 18.54 7.95
C GLY A 36 15.62 18.18 6.61
N GLY A 37 15.74 19.00 5.56
CA GLY A 37 15.30 18.67 4.19
C GLY A 37 13.78 18.46 4.02
N PHE A 38 13.04 18.29 5.11
CA PHE A 38 11.59 18.24 5.16
C PHE A 38 10.95 19.63 5.03
N GLY A 39 11.68 20.74 4.96
CA GLY A 39 11.07 22.05 4.71
C GLY A 39 10.26 22.10 3.39
N PRO A 40 10.89 21.78 2.24
CA PRO A 40 10.20 21.62 0.96
C PRO A 40 9.23 20.42 0.96
N MET A 41 9.62 19.28 1.53
CA MET A 41 8.75 18.09 1.60
C MET A 41 7.54 18.29 2.51
N ALA A 42 7.58 19.12 3.54
CA ALA A 42 6.45 19.42 4.43
C ALA A 42 5.45 20.34 3.74
N LYS A 43 5.92 21.33 2.96
CA LYS A 43 5.06 22.08 2.05
C LYS A 43 4.42 21.16 1.01
N MET A 44 5.19 20.22 0.45
CA MET A 44 4.66 19.24 -0.51
C MET A 44 3.73 18.20 0.14
N ALA A 45 3.98 17.81 1.39
CA ALA A 45 3.14 16.90 2.16
C ALA A 45 1.76 17.47 2.45
N SER A 46 1.63 18.81 2.50
CA SER A 46 0.32 19.48 2.56
C SER A 46 -0.48 19.39 1.26
N ILE A 47 0.20 19.16 0.14
CA ILE A 47 -0.38 19.03 -1.21
C ILE A 47 -0.65 17.56 -1.54
N ILE A 48 0.19 16.66 -1.04
CA ILE A 48 0.05 15.21 -1.24
C ILE A 48 -1.17 14.71 -0.45
N PRO A 49 -2.16 14.10 -1.11
CA PRO A 49 -3.31 13.53 -0.41
C PRO A 49 -2.91 12.46 0.61
N THR A 50 -3.54 12.45 1.77
CA THR A 50 -3.24 11.51 2.86
C THR A 50 -3.23 10.04 2.43
N PHE A 51 -4.15 9.63 1.55
CA PHE A 51 -4.22 8.24 1.07
C PHE A 51 -2.94 7.81 0.34
N PHE A 52 -2.27 8.75 -0.34
CA PHE A 52 -1.05 8.47 -1.08
C PHE A 52 0.10 8.13 -0.11
N MET A 53 0.17 8.83 1.03
CA MET A 53 1.12 8.50 2.09
C MET A 53 0.84 7.13 2.72
N HIS A 54 -0.44 6.74 2.82
CA HIS A 54 -0.81 5.42 3.35
C HIS A 54 -0.40 4.27 2.41
N ILE A 55 -0.40 4.47 1.08
CA ILE A 55 0.09 3.47 0.13
C ILE A 55 1.55 3.07 0.45
N PHE A 56 2.41 4.04 0.80
CA PHE A 56 3.79 3.74 1.21
C PHE A 56 3.85 2.95 2.51
N GLY A 57 2.99 3.28 3.49
CA GLY A 57 2.90 2.54 4.74
C GLY A 57 2.51 1.08 4.51
N THR A 58 1.50 0.83 3.67
CA THR A 58 1.10 -0.52 3.27
C THR A 58 2.22 -1.25 2.53
N ALA A 59 2.89 -0.57 1.59
CA ALA A 59 4.01 -1.16 0.84
C ALA A 59 5.12 -1.63 1.78
N PHE A 60 5.49 -0.81 2.77
CA PHE A 60 6.49 -1.14 3.78
C PHE A 60 6.10 -2.35 4.64
N ILE A 61 4.86 -2.38 5.15
CA ILE A 61 4.39 -3.48 6.01
C ILE A 61 4.31 -4.80 5.23
N ASN A 62 3.89 -4.75 3.97
CA ASN A 62 3.76 -5.94 3.13
C ASN A 62 5.10 -6.59 2.78
N GLN A 63 6.24 -5.89 2.98
CA GLN A 63 7.57 -6.48 2.74
C GLN A 63 7.84 -7.66 3.66
N ASP A 64 7.45 -7.54 4.94
CA ASP A 64 7.69 -8.57 5.96
C ASP A 64 6.46 -9.44 6.22
N GLY A 65 5.26 -9.03 5.77
CA GLY A 65 3.98 -9.65 6.15
C GLY A 65 3.91 -11.15 5.88
N VAL A 66 4.35 -11.59 4.69
CA VAL A 66 4.37 -13.02 4.32
C VAL A 66 5.33 -13.81 5.20
N PHE A 67 6.53 -13.26 5.45
CA PHE A 67 7.54 -13.91 6.27
C PHE A 67 7.05 -14.08 7.71
N LEU A 68 6.50 -13.02 8.30
CA LEU A 68 5.99 -13.03 9.67
C LEU A 68 4.85 -14.04 9.86
N HIS A 69 3.90 -14.08 8.92
CA HIS A 69 2.79 -15.04 8.94
C HIS A 69 3.28 -16.48 8.84
N HIS A 70 4.17 -16.76 7.89
CA HIS A 70 4.72 -18.11 7.73
C HIS A 70 5.56 -18.55 8.93
N GLN A 71 6.34 -17.64 9.51
CA GLN A 71 7.13 -17.90 10.70
C GLN A 71 6.22 -18.28 11.89
N GLU A 72 5.15 -17.52 12.16
CA GLU A 72 4.22 -17.82 13.25
C GLU A 72 3.58 -19.21 13.07
N GLN A 73 3.10 -19.50 11.86
CA GLN A 73 2.48 -20.79 11.53
C GLN A 73 3.46 -21.97 11.69
N ASN A 74 4.68 -21.84 11.17
CA ASN A 74 5.70 -22.89 11.28
C ASN A 74 6.13 -23.14 12.73
N MET A 75 6.25 -22.07 13.52
CA MET A 75 6.59 -22.19 14.94
C MET A 75 5.47 -22.90 15.72
N ALA A 76 4.22 -22.47 15.55
CA ALA A 76 3.09 -23.10 16.22
C ALA A 76 2.92 -24.57 15.81
N GLU A 77 3.15 -24.91 14.54
CA GLU A 77 3.13 -26.28 14.04
C GLU A 77 4.22 -27.14 14.70
N GLN A 78 5.46 -26.68 14.74
CA GLN A 78 6.57 -27.43 15.33
C GLN A 78 6.37 -27.71 16.82
N TYR A 79 5.88 -26.73 17.58
CA TYR A 79 5.53 -26.95 18.98
C TYR A 79 4.39 -27.92 19.17
N ARG A 80 3.25 -27.68 18.51
CA ARG A 80 2.02 -28.44 18.74
C ARG A 80 2.13 -29.86 18.24
N LEU A 81 2.76 -30.09 17.09
CA LEU A 81 2.86 -31.41 16.48
C LEU A 81 4.07 -32.21 16.95
N ARG A 82 5.20 -31.55 17.27
CA ARG A 82 6.48 -32.24 17.56
C ARG A 82 6.92 -32.12 19.01
N GLY A 83 6.24 -31.30 19.82
CA GLY A 83 6.67 -30.98 21.18
C GLY A 83 8.06 -30.30 21.20
N GLU A 84 8.46 -29.71 20.08
CA GLU A 84 9.75 -29.07 19.94
C GLU A 84 9.69 -27.62 20.43
N ASP A 85 10.63 -27.26 21.29
CA ASP A 85 10.81 -25.89 21.77
C ASP A 85 11.21 -24.92 20.65
N TRP A 86 10.94 -23.62 20.77
CA TRP A 86 11.20 -22.54 19.82
C TRP A 86 12.71 -22.42 19.66
N HIS A 87 13.42 -22.76 20.74
CA HIS A 87 14.85 -22.95 20.79
C HIS A 87 15.37 -23.94 19.75
N LYS A 88 14.55 -24.85 19.21
CA LYS A 88 14.91 -25.75 18.10
C LYS A 88 14.39 -25.23 16.75
N SER A 89 13.27 -24.50 16.76
CA SER A 89 12.60 -23.96 15.57
C SER A 89 13.25 -22.73 14.94
N CYS A 90 13.86 -21.87 15.76
CA CYS A 90 14.33 -20.53 15.35
C CYS A 90 15.71 -20.23 15.94
N TYR A 91 16.59 -21.24 16.01
CA TYR A 91 17.95 -21.09 16.51
C TYR A 91 18.96 -21.08 15.37
N LEU A 92 19.60 -19.93 15.23
CA LEU A 92 20.85 -19.79 14.49
C LEU A 92 21.98 -19.74 15.52
N PRO A 93 23.03 -20.58 15.41
CA PRO A 93 24.13 -20.65 16.38
C PRO A 93 25.10 -19.47 16.24
N THR A 94 24.58 -18.25 16.15
CA THR A 94 25.37 -17.05 15.90
C THR A 94 25.26 -16.06 17.06
N LYS A 95 26.31 -15.26 17.26
CA LYS A 95 26.32 -14.22 18.30
C LYS A 95 25.35 -13.07 17.99
N VAL A 96 24.89 -12.92 16.74
CA VAL A 96 24.01 -11.81 16.33
C VAL A 96 22.56 -12.03 16.78
N ASP A 97 22.15 -13.27 17.02
CA ASP A 97 20.77 -13.61 17.43
C ASP A 97 20.49 -13.50 18.93
N LYS A 98 21.46 -13.03 19.72
CA LYS A 98 21.32 -12.94 21.19
C LYS A 98 20.08 -12.14 21.62
N MET A 99 19.72 -11.09 20.89
CA MET A 99 18.54 -10.28 21.20
C MET A 99 17.24 -11.03 20.91
N ASN A 100 17.17 -11.78 19.80
CA ASN A 100 16.02 -12.62 19.46
C ASN A 100 15.80 -13.69 20.54
N VAL A 101 16.89 -14.32 21.00
CA VAL A 101 16.84 -15.31 22.08
C VAL A 101 16.40 -14.68 23.41
N ALA A 102 16.97 -13.53 23.78
CA ALA A 102 16.61 -12.83 25.01
C ALA A 102 15.15 -12.36 25.00
N PHE A 103 14.66 -11.84 23.87
CA PHE A 103 13.28 -11.40 23.70
C PHE A 103 12.29 -12.55 23.86
N ARG A 104 12.56 -13.70 23.25
CA ARG A 104 11.69 -14.88 23.37
C ARG A 104 11.69 -15.46 24.79
N ARG A 105 12.85 -15.54 25.46
CA ARG A 105 12.91 -15.91 26.89
C ARG A 105 12.13 -14.94 27.79
N TRP A 106 12.17 -13.65 27.46
CA TRP A 106 11.35 -12.65 28.14
C TRP A 106 9.85 -12.91 27.90
N MET A 107 9.45 -13.25 26.66
CA MET A 107 8.08 -13.66 26.33
C MET A 107 7.66 -14.95 27.05
N ASP A 108 8.52 -15.95 27.18
CA ASP A 108 8.19 -17.19 27.92
C ASP A 108 7.92 -16.89 29.41
N LYS A 109 8.64 -15.91 29.97
CA LYS A 109 8.54 -15.51 31.38
C LYS A 109 7.40 -14.52 31.65
N HIS A 110 7.17 -13.58 30.75
CA HIS A 110 6.29 -12.41 30.95
C HIS A 110 5.11 -12.35 29.98
N GLY A 111 5.06 -13.24 29.01
CA GLY A 111 3.90 -13.43 28.14
C GLY A 111 2.67 -13.70 28.99
N ALA A 112 1.58 -12.99 28.69
CA ALA A 112 0.36 -13.11 29.48
C ALA A 112 -0.21 -14.53 29.34
N LYS A 113 -0.23 -15.27 30.45
CA LYS A 113 -0.93 -16.54 30.60
C LYS A 113 -2.18 -16.29 31.43
N SER A 114 -3.31 -16.78 30.97
CA SER A 114 -4.59 -16.67 31.66
C SER A 114 -5.19 -18.06 31.75
N GLU A 115 -5.80 -18.42 32.87
CA GLU A 115 -6.49 -19.71 32.98
C GLU A 115 -7.65 -19.81 31.97
N ASP A 116 -8.35 -18.69 31.73
CA ASP A 116 -9.51 -18.64 30.82
C ASP A 116 -9.18 -18.68 29.31
N VAL A 117 -8.01 -18.16 28.90
CA VAL A 117 -7.62 -18.02 27.48
C VAL A 117 -6.29 -18.69 27.13
N GLY A 118 -5.67 -19.36 28.09
CA GLY A 118 -4.36 -19.98 27.96
C GLY A 118 -3.24 -18.96 27.74
N SER A 119 -2.20 -19.36 27.03
CA SER A 119 -1.08 -18.48 26.70
C SER A 119 -1.44 -17.51 25.58
N ARG A 120 -1.10 -16.22 25.73
CA ARG A 120 -1.18 -15.24 24.63
C ARG A 120 0.05 -15.27 23.72
N VAL A 121 1.02 -16.14 24.01
CA VAL A 121 2.17 -16.39 23.15
C VAL A 121 1.75 -17.38 22.06
N PRO A 122 1.68 -16.99 20.78
CA PRO A 122 0.95 -17.76 19.76
C PRO A 122 1.47 -19.17 19.48
N TYR A 123 2.73 -19.44 19.80
CA TYR A 123 3.38 -20.73 19.62
C TYR A 123 3.34 -21.63 20.86
N GLU A 124 2.85 -21.16 22.02
CA GLU A 124 2.74 -22.00 23.21
C GLU A 124 1.60 -23.03 23.08
N PRO A 125 1.72 -24.24 23.66
CA PRO A 125 0.70 -25.27 23.58
C PRO A 125 -0.66 -24.85 24.14
N GLU A 126 -0.66 -24.04 25.19
CA GLU A 126 -1.88 -23.53 25.84
C GLU A 126 -2.53 -22.39 25.05
N ALA A 127 -1.89 -21.87 24.00
CA ALA A 127 -2.48 -20.79 23.19
C ALA A 127 -3.64 -21.32 22.32
N PRO A 128 -4.71 -20.53 22.11
CA PRO A 128 -5.79 -20.94 21.24
C PRO A 128 -5.29 -21.19 19.80
N PRO A 129 -5.99 -22.04 19.02
CA PRO A 129 -5.55 -22.42 17.68
C PRO A 129 -5.38 -21.18 16.79
N LEU A 130 -4.33 -21.22 15.96
CA LEU A 130 -4.12 -20.19 14.95
C LEU A 130 -5.16 -20.33 13.84
N PRO A 131 -5.52 -19.23 13.15
CA PRO A 131 -6.25 -19.33 11.89
C PRO A 131 -5.45 -20.18 10.89
N PRO A 132 -6.11 -20.78 9.88
CA PRO A 132 -5.42 -21.45 8.79
C PRO A 132 -4.37 -20.55 8.14
N ARG A 133 -3.33 -21.16 7.57
CA ARG A 133 -2.34 -20.43 6.79
C ARG A 133 -3.04 -19.77 5.59
N MET A 134 -3.05 -18.45 5.61
CA MET A 134 -3.51 -17.60 4.52
C MET A 134 -2.62 -17.71 3.28
N SER A 135 -3.23 -17.57 2.09
CA SER A 135 -2.50 -17.43 0.83
C SER A 135 -1.90 -16.02 0.69
N ASP A 136 -0.98 -15.85 -0.26
CA ASP A 136 -0.39 -14.53 -0.55
C ASP A 136 -1.47 -13.52 -0.98
N GLU A 137 -2.48 -13.97 -1.73
CA GLU A 137 -3.60 -13.13 -2.14
C GLU A 137 -4.38 -12.58 -0.93
N GLU A 138 -4.59 -13.42 0.09
CA GLU A 138 -5.28 -13.03 1.31
C GLU A 138 -4.40 -12.12 2.19
N LEU A 139 -3.09 -12.35 2.24
CA LEU A 139 -2.15 -11.53 3.01
C LEU A 139 -1.98 -10.13 2.40
N PHE A 140 -1.99 -10.03 1.08
CA PHE A 140 -1.84 -8.78 0.35
C PHE A 140 -3.17 -8.07 0.06
N ASP A 141 -4.29 -8.54 0.61
CA ASP A 141 -5.58 -7.85 0.58
C ASP A 141 -5.56 -6.60 1.47
N VAL A 142 -5.11 -5.50 0.87
CA VAL A 142 -5.10 -4.16 1.45
C VAL A 142 -6.53 -3.64 1.66
N TYR A 143 -7.48 -4.06 0.82
CA TYR A 143 -8.85 -3.57 0.92
C TYR A 143 -9.48 -3.95 2.26
N HIS A 144 -9.38 -5.23 2.61
CA HIS A 144 -9.96 -5.78 3.82
C HIS A 144 -9.15 -5.48 5.08
N SER A 145 -7.82 -5.45 4.98
CA SER A 145 -6.94 -5.15 6.13
C SER A 145 -6.94 -3.66 6.50
N HIS A 146 -7.08 -2.75 5.51
CA HIS A 146 -6.94 -1.31 5.73
C HIS A 146 -8.03 -0.47 5.05
N THR A 147 -8.13 -0.49 3.72
CA THR A 147 -8.84 0.56 2.95
C THR A 147 -10.30 0.71 3.31
N LYS A 148 -11.04 -0.39 3.53
CA LYS A 148 -12.48 -0.31 3.89
C LYS A 148 -12.74 0.38 5.24
N ASN A 149 -11.75 0.36 6.15
CA ASN A 149 -11.85 0.91 7.50
C ASN A 149 -11.20 2.29 7.62
N CYS A 150 -10.38 2.70 6.66
CA CYS A 150 -9.74 4.02 6.63
C CYS A 150 -10.61 5.02 5.85
N THR A 151 -10.99 6.13 6.48
CA THR A 151 -11.81 7.17 5.83
C THR A 151 -11.12 7.80 4.62
N ALA A 152 -9.81 8.07 4.72
CA ALA A 152 -9.02 8.64 3.62
C ALA A 152 -8.91 7.66 2.43
N CYS A 153 -8.52 6.41 2.69
CA CYS A 153 -8.32 5.42 1.63
C CYS A 153 -9.64 4.94 1.00
N SER A 154 -10.70 4.75 1.80
CA SER A 154 -12.02 4.38 1.27
C SER A 154 -12.61 5.47 0.38
N ALA A 155 -12.50 6.74 0.77
CA ALA A 155 -12.92 7.87 -0.04
C ALA A 155 -12.08 7.96 -1.33
N ALA A 156 -10.75 7.82 -1.23
CA ALA A 156 -9.86 7.82 -2.39
C ALA A 156 -10.19 6.69 -3.37
N SER A 157 -10.40 5.46 -2.90
CA SER A 157 -10.79 4.31 -3.73
C SER A 157 -12.07 4.58 -4.53
N LYS A 158 -13.09 5.17 -3.88
CA LYS A 158 -14.35 5.57 -4.55
C LYS A 158 -14.13 6.68 -5.57
N ASN A 159 -13.35 7.70 -5.24
CA ASN A 159 -13.08 8.83 -6.12
C ASN A 159 -12.23 8.42 -7.33
N LEU A 160 -11.23 7.55 -7.14
CA LEU A 160 -10.43 6.99 -8.22
C LEU A 160 -11.25 6.12 -9.17
N ALA A 161 -12.23 5.37 -8.65
CA ALA A 161 -13.17 4.63 -9.49
C ALA A 161 -14.00 5.56 -10.38
N LYS A 162 -14.52 6.66 -9.82
CA LYS A 162 -15.24 7.70 -10.60
C LYS A 162 -14.32 8.36 -11.63
N ALA A 163 -13.14 8.79 -11.20
CA ALA A 163 -12.15 9.46 -12.06
C ALA A 163 -11.76 8.57 -13.25
N ARG A 164 -11.50 7.28 -13.02
CA ARG A 164 -11.24 6.29 -14.08
C ARG A 164 -12.32 6.31 -15.16
N ILE A 165 -13.59 6.23 -14.75
CA ILE A 165 -14.73 6.22 -15.69
C ILE A 165 -14.81 7.55 -16.43
N THR A 166 -14.73 8.68 -15.73
CA THR A 166 -14.77 10.01 -16.34
C THR A 166 -13.66 10.21 -17.37
N PHE A 167 -12.43 9.80 -17.06
CA PHE A 167 -11.30 9.91 -17.97
C PHE A 167 -11.44 9.05 -19.23
N TYR A 168 -11.98 7.84 -19.11
CA TYR A 168 -12.25 7.01 -20.29
C TYR A 168 -13.39 7.54 -21.15
N ILE A 169 -14.47 8.05 -20.53
CA ILE A 169 -15.55 8.71 -21.29
C ILE A 169 -15.03 9.94 -22.02
N ALA A 170 -14.26 10.80 -21.34
CA ALA A 170 -13.65 11.98 -21.94
C ALA A 170 -12.69 11.60 -23.08
N SER A 171 -11.89 10.55 -22.89
CA SER A 171 -11.00 10.03 -23.92
C SER A 171 -11.77 9.59 -25.17
N ALA A 172 -12.84 8.82 -25.02
CA ALA A 172 -13.68 8.36 -26.13
C ALA A 172 -14.35 9.55 -26.84
N ALA A 173 -14.91 10.50 -26.09
CA ALA A 173 -15.53 11.70 -26.66
C ALA A 173 -14.53 12.54 -27.47
N LEU A 174 -13.32 12.76 -26.95
CA LEU A 174 -12.26 13.50 -27.63
C LEU A 174 -11.74 12.77 -28.88
N ALA A 175 -11.66 11.42 -28.84
CA ALA A 175 -11.28 10.62 -30.00
C ALA A 175 -12.30 10.76 -31.14
N ILE A 176 -13.59 10.64 -30.81
CA ILE A 176 -14.71 10.80 -31.76
C ILE A 176 -14.74 12.23 -32.32
N ALA A 177 -14.59 13.25 -31.46
CA ALA A 177 -14.55 14.64 -31.90
C ALA A 177 -13.38 14.91 -32.84
N GLY A 178 -12.17 14.41 -32.51
CA GLY A 178 -11.00 14.53 -33.38
C GLY A 178 -11.22 13.86 -34.74
N ALA A 179 -11.83 12.68 -34.77
CA ALA A 179 -12.15 11.97 -36.01
C ALA A 179 -13.19 12.73 -36.86
N ALA A 180 -14.21 13.30 -36.24
CA ALA A 180 -15.19 14.13 -36.93
C ALA A 180 -14.57 15.39 -37.56
N VAL A 181 -13.69 16.08 -36.82
CA VAL A 181 -12.94 17.25 -37.35
C VAL A 181 -12.08 16.85 -38.55
N TRP A 182 -11.39 15.72 -38.46
CA TRP A 182 -10.58 15.19 -39.57
C TRP A 182 -11.43 14.80 -40.78
N ALA A 183 -12.58 14.15 -40.57
CA ALA A 183 -13.50 13.80 -41.66
C ALA A 183 -14.07 15.04 -42.37
N VAL A 184 -14.40 16.10 -41.62
CA VAL A 184 -14.83 17.40 -42.17
C VAL A 184 -13.70 18.12 -42.90
N ALA A 185 -12.46 18.02 -42.41
CA ALA A 185 -11.31 18.56 -43.13
C ALA A 185 -11.11 17.82 -44.46
N ALA A 186 -11.13 16.49 -44.46
CA ALA A 186 -10.94 15.66 -45.65
C ALA A 186 -12.02 15.84 -46.73
N SER A 187 -13.26 16.19 -46.35
CA SER A 187 -14.34 16.47 -47.30
C SER A 187 -14.37 17.91 -47.83
N SER A 188 -13.55 18.81 -47.29
CA SER A 188 -13.48 20.20 -47.76
C SER A 188 -12.60 20.33 -49.01
N SER A 189 -13.08 21.09 -50.01
CA SER A 189 -12.34 21.30 -51.27
C SER A 189 -10.98 21.97 -51.03
N PRO A 190 -9.88 21.46 -51.61
CA PRO A 190 -8.52 22.00 -51.40
C PRO A 190 -8.34 23.44 -51.93
N TYR A 191 -9.33 23.96 -52.66
CA TYR A 191 -9.33 25.32 -53.22
C TYR A 191 -9.84 26.41 -52.25
N SER A 192 -10.41 26.04 -51.10
CA SER A 192 -10.64 27.02 -50.02
C SER A 192 -9.36 27.19 -49.21
N ALA A 193 -9.02 28.44 -48.87
CA ALA A 193 -7.74 28.87 -48.27
C ALA A 193 -7.04 27.77 -47.45
N ALA A 194 -5.90 27.27 -47.93
CA ALA A 194 -5.11 26.18 -47.34
C ALA A 194 -4.86 26.34 -45.82
N SER A 195 -4.88 27.58 -45.32
CA SER A 195 -4.82 27.92 -43.91
C SER A 195 -6.00 27.39 -43.07
N ALA A 196 -7.21 27.31 -43.62
CA ALA A 196 -8.39 26.78 -42.94
C ALA A 196 -8.38 25.25 -42.85
N PHE A 197 -7.93 24.57 -43.91
CA PHE A 197 -7.72 23.12 -43.89
C PHE A 197 -6.64 22.72 -42.87
N TYR A 198 -5.49 23.40 -42.90
CA TYR A 198 -4.39 23.15 -41.96
C TYR A 198 -4.83 23.36 -40.50
N LYS A 199 -5.56 24.47 -40.22
CA LYS A 199 -6.11 24.73 -38.87
C LYS A 199 -7.03 23.61 -38.38
N LYS A 200 -7.93 23.09 -39.22
CA LYS A 200 -8.83 21.98 -38.85
C LYS A 200 -8.07 20.68 -38.59
N CYS A 201 -7.12 20.32 -39.46
CA CYS A 201 -6.27 19.14 -39.24
C CYS A 201 -5.45 19.27 -37.95
N THR A 202 -4.84 20.44 -37.69
CA THR A 202 -4.09 20.66 -36.43
C THR A 202 -4.99 20.56 -35.20
N PHE A 203 -6.21 21.10 -35.26
CA PHE A 203 -7.16 21.01 -34.15
C PHE A 203 -7.64 19.58 -33.89
N GLY A 204 -7.97 18.83 -34.95
CA GLY A 204 -8.33 17.41 -34.85
C GLY A 204 -7.22 16.57 -34.22
N SER A 205 -5.96 16.79 -34.62
CA SER A 205 -4.80 16.11 -34.03
C SER A 205 -4.59 16.48 -32.55
N VAL A 206 -4.82 17.73 -32.17
CA VAL A 206 -4.75 18.16 -30.77
C VAL A 206 -5.80 17.44 -29.91
N LEU A 207 -7.02 17.24 -30.42
CA LEU A 207 -8.06 16.48 -29.71
C LEU A 207 -7.65 15.02 -29.47
N TRP A 208 -6.94 14.38 -30.41
CA TRP A 208 -6.40 13.03 -30.21
C TRP A 208 -5.27 12.98 -29.17
N ILE A 209 -4.43 14.01 -29.08
CA ILE A 209 -3.44 14.13 -28.00
C ILE A 209 -4.15 14.20 -26.64
N PHE A 210 -5.18 15.05 -26.51
CA PHE A 210 -5.95 15.13 -25.27
C PHE A 210 -6.71 13.84 -24.96
N SER A 211 -7.21 13.13 -25.99
CA SER A 211 -7.82 11.81 -25.82
C SER A 211 -6.84 10.80 -25.23
N ALA A 212 -5.61 10.74 -25.77
CA ALA A 212 -4.57 9.86 -25.28
C ALA A 212 -4.14 10.20 -23.85
N LEU A 213 -3.97 11.50 -23.53
CA LEU A 213 -3.68 11.96 -22.17
C LEU A 213 -4.80 11.59 -21.20
N SER A 214 -6.06 11.75 -21.60
CA SER A 214 -7.21 11.36 -20.78
C SER A 214 -7.23 9.86 -20.53
N ALA A 215 -6.99 9.02 -21.55
CA ALA A 215 -6.89 7.57 -21.37
C ALA A 215 -5.77 7.19 -20.40
N PHE A 216 -4.59 7.82 -20.54
CA PHE A 216 -3.47 7.62 -19.63
C PHE A 216 -3.83 7.94 -18.19
N MET A 217 -4.49 9.08 -17.94
CA MET A 217 -4.96 9.46 -16.60
C MET A 217 -5.98 8.47 -16.03
N GLY A 218 -6.84 7.89 -16.88
CA GLY A 218 -7.75 6.80 -16.51
C GLY A 218 -7.01 5.56 -16.01
N THR A 219 -5.92 5.19 -16.69
CA THR A 219 -5.05 4.07 -16.29
C THR A 219 -4.29 4.38 -15.00
N VAL A 220 -3.76 5.59 -14.84
CA VAL A 220 -3.12 6.02 -13.58
C VAL A 220 -4.11 5.91 -12.41
N ALA A 221 -5.35 6.37 -12.59
CA ALA A 221 -6.39 6.25 -11.57
C ALA A 221 -6.73 4.79 -11.23
N ALA A 222 -6.76 3.91 -12.24
CA ALA A 222 -6.97 2.48 -12.05
C ALA A 222 -5.85 1.84 -11.23
N ASN A 223 -4.59 2.09 -11.59
CA ASN A 223 -3.42 1.55 -10.90
C ASN A 223 -3.31 2.04 -9.46
N LEU A 224 -3.56 3.33 -9.20
CA LEU A 224 -3.59 3.87 -7.84
C LEU A 224 -4.70 3.23 -7.00
N ARG A 225 -5.88 2.99 -7.59
CA ARG A 225 -6.97 2.29 -6.90
C ARG A 225 -6.59 0.86 -6.60
N GLU A 226 -5.91 0.17 -7.51
CA GLU A 226 -5.44 -1.19 -7.31
C GLU A 226 -4.52 -1.29 -6.09
N LYS A 227 -3.58 -0.35 -5.91
CA LYS A 227 -2.70 -0.32 -4.72
C LYS A 227 -3.44 -0.12 -3.40
N LEU A 228 -4.66 0.43 -3.41
CA LEU A 228 -5.53 0.50 -2.24
C LEU A 228 -6.31 -0.80 -2.00
N HIS A 229 -6.29 -1.74 -2.93
CA HIS A 229 -7.00 -3.02 -2.81
C HIS A 229 -6.05 -4.19 -2.63
N TYR A 230 -4.96 -4.20 -3.39
CA TYR A 230 -4.02 -5.29 -3.47
C TYR A 230 -2.61 -4.74 -3.66
N PHE A 231 -1.67 -5.21 -2.86
CA PHE A 231 -0.27 -4.82 -2.97
C PHE A 231 0.62 -6.05 -2.85
N PRO A 232 0.88 -6.74 -3.99
CA PRO A 232 1.74 -7.91 -3.98
C PRO A 232 3.17 -7.49 -3.73
N TYR A 233 3.89 -8.32 -2.98
CA TYR A 233 5.31 -8.15 -2.76
C TYR A 233 6.03 -9.49 -2.85
N SER A 234 7.17 -9.50 -3.54
CA SER A 234 8.06 -10.65 -3.68
C SER A 234 9.49 -10.15 -3.55
N HIS A 235 10.28 -10.80 -2.69
CA HIS A 235 11.71 -10.49 -2.58
C HIS A 235 12.49 -10.92 -3.82
N GLN A 236 12.00 -11.90 -4.59
CA GLN A 236 12.68 -12.36 -5.80
C GLN A 236 12.65 -11.31 -6.92
N ASP A 237 11.56 -10.53 -6.98
CA ASP A 237 11.31 -9.56 -8.04
C ASP A 237 11.92 -8.17 -7.75
N ASN A 238 12.49 -7.96 -6.56
CA ASN A 238 12.96 -6.66 -6.07
C ASN A 238 14.46 -6.63 -5.70
N ASN A 239 15.26 -7.58 -6.22
CA ASN A 239 16.73 -7.59 -6.13
C ASN A 239 17.38 -7.02 -7.40
#